data_AF-A0A5M9J4P7-F1
#
_entry.id   AF-A0A5M9J4P7-F1
#
_cell.length_a   1.000
_cell.length_b   1.000
_cell.length_c   1.000
_cell.angle_alpha   90.00
_cell.angle_beta   90.00
_cell.angle_gamma   90.00
#
_symmetry.space_group_name_H-M   'P 1'
#
loop_
_entity.id
_entity.type
_entity.pdbx_description
1 polymer ?
#
loop_
_entity_poly.entity_id
_entity_poly.type
_entity_poly.pdbx_seq_one_letter_code
_entity_poly.pdbx_strand_id
1 'polypeptide(L)'
;MFALLSYASNLSLIYIILTISLYMLSPILPIAGFFARLLAGYISLVICACYGVYISILLRVVGNYRISQWAVARSFKWMMWLTTGVTFVVEDPHNYLGTRAPRSLHR
;
A
#
# COMPACT_ATOMS: atom_id res chain seq x y z
N MET A 1 4.91 6.38 -29.38
CA MET A 1 4.32 5.54 -28.32
C MET A 1 5.35 4.64 -27.63
N PHE A 2 6.14 3.86 -28.36
CA PHE A 2 7.15 2.94 -27.78
C PHE A 2 8.28 3.62 -26.98
N ALA A 3 8.73 4.82 -27.39
CA ALA A 3 9.77 5.54 -26.65
C ALA A 3 9.34 5.94 -25.23
N LEU A 4 8.12 6.47 -25.06
CA LEU A 4 7.58 6.85 -23.75
C LEU A 4 7.44 5.65 -22.82
N LEU A 5 6.95 4.52 -23.34
CA LEU A 5 6.85 3.26 -22.57
C LEU A 5 8.23 2.77 -22.13
N SER A 6 9.23 2.84 -23.02
CA SER A 6 10.60 2.45 -22.73
C SER A 6 11.22 3.32 -21.63
N TYR A 7 11.13 4.65 -21.75
CA TYR A 7 11.65 5.56 -20.71
C TYR A 7 10.95 5.36 -19.36
N ALA A 8 9.62 5.20 -19.33
CA ALA A 8 8.89 4.93 -18.10
C ALA A 8 9.30 3.60 -17.44
N SER A 9 9.47 2.54 -18.24
CA SER A 9 9.90 1.23 -17.73
C SER A 9 11.31 1.28 -17.15
N ASN A 10 12.26 1.92 -17.83
CA ASN A 10 13.63 2.09 -17.35
C ASN A 10 13.69 2.88 -16.05
N LEU A 11 12.91 3.96 -15.93
CA LEU A 11 12.84 4.77 -14.70
C LEU A 11 12.29 3.95 -13.53
N SER A 12 11.25 3.14 -13.75
CA SER A 12 10.71 2.25 -12.72
C SER A 12 11.71 1.17 -12.28
N LEU A 13 12.47 0.60 -13.21
CA LEU A 13 13.50 -0.40 -12.92
C LEU A 13 14.65 0.21 -12.11
N ILE A 14 15.15 1.38 -12.51
CA ILE A 14 16.19 2.10 -11.79
C ILE A 14 15.74 2.39 -10.35
N TYR A 15 14.49 2.83 -10.17
CA TYR A 15 13.93 3.08 -8.84
C TYR A 15 13.88 1.81 -7.97
N ILE A 16 13.40 0.69 -8.51
CA ILE A 16 13.36 -0.59 -7.79
C ILE A 16 14.78 -1.06 -7.41
N ILE A 17 15.73 -1.02 -8.34
CA ILE A 17 17.12 -1.42 -8.09
C ILE A 17 17.76 -0.54 -7.01
N LEU A 18 17.47 0.76 -7.02
CA LEU A 18 17.95 1.71 -6.02
C LEU A 18 17.35 1.38 -4.64
N THR A 19 16.04 1.10 -4.55
CA THR A 19 15.41 0.69 -3.29
C THR A 19 16.01 -0.59 -2.71
N ILE A 20 16.29 -1.60 -3.55
CA ILE A 20 16.90 -2.88 -3.12
C ILE A 20 18.34 -2.66 -2.66
N SER A 21 19.11 -1.85 -3.39
CA SER A 21 20.50 -1.51 -3.03
C SER A 21 20.57 -0.80 -1.67
N LEU A 22 19.68 0.16 -1.41
CA LEU A 22 19.55 0.84 -0.12
C LEU A 22 19.12 -0.12 1.00
N TYR A 23 18.25 -1.09 0.70
CA TYR A 23 17.83 -2.11 1.66
C TYR A 23 18.97 -3.08 2.03
N MET A 24 19.81 -3.45 1.06
CA MET A 24 21.01 -4.26 1.30
C MET A 24 22.09 -3.50 2.10
N LEU A 25 22.11 -2.16 2.03
CA LEU A 25 23.00 -1.30 2.81
C LEU A 25 22.47 -0.94 4.22
N SER A 26 21.18 -1.19 4.46
CA SER A 26 20.48 -1.01 5.74
C SER A 26 21.16 -1.62 6.99
N PRO A 27 21.75 -2.83 6.97
CA PRO A 27 22.37 -3.41 8.17
C PRO A 27 23.62 -2.67 8.65
N ILE A 28 24.23 -1.82 7.80
CA ILE A 28 25.48 -1.12 8.11
C ILE A 28 25.20 0.33 8.57
N LEU A 29 24.17 0.98 8.03
CA LEU A 29 23.82 2.36 8.32
C LEU A 29 22.34 2.48 8.71
N PRO A 30 21.99 2.77 9.98
CA PRO A 30 20.59 2.85 10.41
C PRO A 30 19.79 3.95 9.70
N ILE A 31 20.45 5.03 9.28
CA ILE A 31 19.87 6.10 8.46
C ILE A 31 19.54 5.63 7.03
N ALA A 32 20.38 4.77 6.45
CA ALA A 32 20.10 4.19 5.13
C ALA A 32 18.90 3.25 5.20
N GLY A 33 18.74 2.51 6.31
CA GLY A 33 17.55 1.70 6.57
C GLY A 33 16.25 2.50 6.65
N PHE A 34 16.30 3.72 7.23
CA PHE A 34 15.16 4.63 7.25
C PHE A 34 14.76 5.07 5.84
N PHE A 35 15.72 5.56 5.04
CA PHE A 35 15.45 5.95 3.65
C PHE A 35 15.00 4.76 2.79
N ALA A 36 15.56 3.56 2.99
CA ALA A 36 15.14 2.35 2.30
C ALA A 36 13.67 2.01 2.58
N ARG A 37 13.23 2.06 3.85
CA ARG A 37 11.83 1.80 4.23
C ARG A 37 10.88 2.89 3.71
N LEU A 38 11.34 4.14 3.68
CA LEU A 38 10.56 5.27 3.18
C LEU A 38 10.34 5.15 1.66
N LEU A 39 11.39 4.80 0.91
CA LEU A 39 11.34 4.59 -0.53
C LEU A 39 10.55 3.33 -0.90
N ALA A 40 10.71 2.24 -0.15
CA ALA A 40 9.88 1.04 -0.27
C ALA A 40 8.40 1.35 0.02
N GLY A 41 8.12 2.19 1.02
CA GLY A 41 6.78 2.67 1.34
C GLY A 41 6.10 3.41 0.17
N TYR A 42 6.84 4.26 -0.55
CA TYR A 42 6.30 4.93 -1.74
C TYR A 42 5.92 3.97 -2.87
N ILE A 43 6.74 2.95 -3.18
CA ILE A 43 6.36 1.92 -4.18
C ILE A 43 5.10 1.19 -3.73
N SER A 44 5.04 0.88 -2.44
CA SER A 44 3.91 0.17 -1.84
C SER A 44 2.59 0.91 -2.02
N LEU A 45 2.61 2.24 -1.87
CA LEU A 45 1.48 3.13 -2.12
C LEU A 45 1.08 3.16 -3.60
N VAL A 46 2.05 3.21 -4.51
CA VAL A 46 1.78 3.20 -5.97
C VAL A 46 1.14 1.88 -6.39
N ILE A 47 1.67 0.74 -5.94
CA ILE A 47 1.10 -0.58 -6.21
C ILE A 47 -0.32 -0.68 -5.65
N CYS A 48 -0.53 -0.21 -4.41
CA CYS A 48 -1.85 -0.20 -3.80
C CYS A 48 -2.84 0.69 -4.57
N ALA A 49 -2.40 1.84 -5.07
CA ALA A 49 -3.24 2.73 -5.89
C ALA A 49 -3.63 2.07 -7.22
N CYS A 50 -2.67 1.47 -7.93
CA CYS A 50 -2.94 0.72 -9.17
C CYS A 50 -3.91 -0.43 -8.94
N TYR A 51 -3.68 -1.23 -7.88
CA TYR A 51 -4.59 -2.30 -7.49
C TYR A 51 -5.98 -1.77 -7.14
N GLY A 52 -6.07 -0.65 -6.44
CA GLY A 52 -7.35 -0.03 -6.09
C GLY A 52 -8.13 0.50 -7.27
N VAL A 53 -7.46 1.05 -8.29
CA VAL A 53 -8.10 1.42 -9.57
C VAL A 53 -8.63 0.16 -10.26
N TYR A 54 -7.82 -0.89 -10.35
CA TYR A 54 -8.22 -2.15 -10.98
C TYR A 54 -9.44 -2.80 -10.29
N ILE A 55 -9.40 -2.91 -8.96
CA ILE A 55 -10.49 -3.39 -8.11
C ILE A 55 -11.73 -2.51 -8.27
N SER A 56 -11.57 -1.18 -8.31
CA SER A 56 -12.71 -0.27 -8.49
C SER A 56 -13.39 -0.46 -9.85
N ILE A 57 -12.63 -0.75 -10.90
CA ILE A 57 -13.18 -1.07 -12.23
C ILE A 57 -13.93 -2.41 -12.19
N LEU A 58 -13.31 -3.46 -11.66
CA LEU A 58 -13.93 -4.79 -11.58
C LEU A 58 -15.22 -4.77 -10.75
N LEU A 59 -15.21 -4.16 -9.57
CA LEU A 59 -16.38 -4.10 -8.70
C LEU A 59 -17.48 -3.17 -9.24
N ARG A 60 -17.12 -2.18 -10.07
CA ARG A 60 -18.11 -1.38 -10.80
C ARG A 60 -18.83 -2.22 -11.85
N VAL A 61 -18.14 -3.13 -12.53
CA VAL A 61 -18.77 -4.07 -13.48
C VAL A 61 -19.69 -5.05 -12.76
N VAL A 62 -19.32 -5.51 -11.56
CA VAL A 62 -20.12 -6.45 -10.75
C VAL A 62 -21.24 -5.74 -9.96
N GLY A 63 -21.29 -4.41 -9.94
CA GLY A 63 -22.31 -3.61 -9.24
C GLY A 63 -22.08 -3.40 -7.73
N ASN A 64 -20.97 -3.90 -7.17
CA ASN A 64 -20.67 -3.88 -5.74
C ASN A 64 -19.61 -2.83 -5.35
N TYR A 65 -19.88 -1.55 -5.63
CA TYR A 65 -18.92 -0.45 -5.43
C TYR A 65 -18.45 -0.24 -3.97
N ARG A 66 -19.22 -0.66 -2.96
CA ARG A 66 -18.87 -0.44 -1.54
C ARG A 66 -17.74 -1.35 -1.04
N ILE A 67 -17.53 -2.50 -1.70
CA ILE A 67 -16.53 -3.50 -1.29
C ILE A 67 -15.12 -3.12 -1.77
N SER A 68 -15.00 -2.23 -2.78
CA SER A 68 -13.70 -1.78 -3.29
C SER A 68 -12.88 -1.07 -2.22
N GLN A 69 -13.50 -0.24 -1.38
CA GLN A 69 -12.82 0.44 -0.28
C GLN A 69 -12.27 -0.53 0.75
N TRP A 70 -13.04 -1.57 1.10
CA TRP A 70 -12.58 -2.62 2.01
C TRP A 70 -11.41 -3.41 1.43
N ALA A 71 -11.48 -3.77 0.15
CA ALA A 71 -10.43 -4.53 -0.52
C ALA A 71 -9.11 -3.74 -0.60
N VAL A 72 -9.19 -2.44 -0.91
CA VAL A 72 -8.02 -1.54 -0.98
C VAL A 72 -7.42 -1.29 0.41
N ALA A 73 -8.25 -1.10 1.43
CA ALA A 73 -7.78 -0.94 2.81
C ALA A 73 -7.04 -2.21 3.29
N ARG A 74 -7.55 -3.39 2.93
CA ARG A 74 -6.89 -4.67 3.24
C ARG A 74 -5.53 -4.77 2.55
N SER A 75 -5.45 -4.49 1.24
CA SER A 75 -4.18 -4.54 0.50
C SER A 75 -3.17 -3.53 1.05
N PHE A 76 -3.60 -2.31 1.38
CA PHE A 76 -2.75 -1.29 1.97
C PHE A 76 -2.15 -1.75 3.30
N LYS A 77 -2.97 -2.35 4.18
CA LYS A 77 -2.51 -2.85 5.49
C LYS A 77 -1.39 -3.89 5.34
N TRP A 78 -1.58 -4.90 4.49
CA TRP A 78 -0.58 -5.94 4.29
C TRP A 78 0.70 -5.38 3.67
N MET A 79 0.55 -4.46 2.71
CA MET A 79 1.69 -3.86 2.03
C MET A 79 2.52 -2.97 2.97
N MET A 80 1.87 -2.14 3.79
CA MET A 80 2.56 -1.31 4.79
C MET A 80 3.21 -2.17 5.88
N TRP A 81 2.56 -3.24 6.30
CA TRP A 81 3.16 -4.17 7.27
C TRP A 81 4.44 -4.81 6.72
N LEU A 82 4.46 -5.22 5.45
CA LEU A 82 5.66 -5.78 4.80
C LEU A 82 6.78 -4.76 4.60
N THR A 83 6.47 -3.49 4.29
CA THR A 83 7.50 -2.48 3.96
C THR A 83 8.05 -1.74 5.17
N THR A 84 7.19 -1.42 6.14
CA THR A 84 7.59 -0.64 7.32
C THR A 84 7.72 -1.47 8.59
N GLY A 85 7.14 -2.68 8.63
CA GLY A 85 7.14 -3.52 9.83
C GLY A 85 6.34 -2.93 10.99
N VAL A 86 5.56 -1.87 10.74
CA VAL A 86 4.83 -1.16 11.80
C VAL A 86 3.58 -1.95 12.14
N THR A 87 3.52 -2.44 13.37
CA THR A 87 2.32 -3.03 13.95
C THR A 87 1.50 -1.95 14.63
N PHE A 88 0.32 -1.64 14.10
CA PHE A 88 -0.64 -0.80 14.81
C PHE A 88 -1.35 -1.66 15.86
N VAL A 89 -1.08 -1.39 17.14
CA VAL A 89 -1.90 -1.85 18.25
C VAL A 89 -3.01 -0.84 18.42
N VAL A 90 -4.25 -1.26 18.16
CA VAL A 90 -5.44 -0.44 18.44
C VAL A 90 -5.81 -0.69 19.89
N GLU A 91 -5.43 0.23 20.78
CA GLU A 91 -5.90 0.21 22.17
C GLU A 91 -7.30 0.82 22.23
N ASP A 92 -8.30 0.00 22.52
CA ASP A 92 -9.69 0.43 22.75
C ASP A 92 -10.13 0.04 24.17
N PRO A 93 -9.77 0.83 25.20
CA PRO A 93 -10.05 0.51 26.60
C PRO A 93 -11.55 0.47 26.96
N HIS A 94 -12.41 1.01 26.10
CA HIS A 94 -13.86 1.12 26.35
C HIS A 94 -14.71 0.43 25.28
N ASN A 95 -14.09 -0.36 24.40
CA ASN A 95 -14.75 -1.17 23.36
C ASN A 95 -15.78 -0.39 22.52
N TYR A 96 -15.44 0.84 22.14
CA TYR A 96 -16.31 1.66 21.31
C TYR A 96 -16.45 1.11 19.88
N LEU A 97 -15.42 0.41 19.38
CA LEU A 97 -15.39 -0.19 18.05
C LEU A 97 -16.27 -1.45 17.95
N GLY A 98 -16.45 -2.20 19.05
CA GLY A 98 -17.34 -3.37 19.10
C GLY A 98 -18.80 -3.01 19.40
N THR A 99 -19.04 -1.95 20.16
CA THR A 99 -20.39 -1.58 20.64
C THR A 99 -21.18 -0.75 19.61
N ARG A 100 -20.50 0.03 18.77
CA ARG A 100 -21.15 0.77 17.68
C ARG A 100 -21.01 0.00 16.37
N ALA A 101 -22.00 -0.82 16.05
CA ALA A 101 -22.11 -1.43 14.72
C ALA A 101 -21.92 -0.34 13.65
N PRO A 102 -21.10 -0.56 12.62
CA PRO A 102 -20.86 0.45 11.58
C PRO A 102 -22.22 0.83 11.00
N ARG A 103 -22.53 2.14 11.00
CA ARG A 103 -23.77 2.79 10.54
C ARG A 103 -23.99 2.63 9.02
N SER A 104 -23.87 1.41 8.54
CA SER A 104 -23.94 0.99 7.14
C SER A 104 -25.08 -0.01 6.91
N LEU A 105 -25.79 -0.39 7.99
CA LEU A 105 -26.97 -1.25 8.02
C LEU A 105 -28.29 -0.44 8.04
N HIS A 106 -28.34 0.65 7.28
CA HIS A 106 -29.59 1.36 6.96
C HIS A 106 -29.51 1.91 5.53
N ARG A 107 -29.67 1.00 4.56
CA ARG A 107 -30.29 1.14 3.23
C ARG A 107 -29.77 0.06 2.30
#